data_AF-A0A0F9G3U4-F1
#
_entry.id   AF-A0A0F9G3U4-F1
#
_cell.length_a   1.000
_cell.length_b   1.000
_cell.length_c   1.000
_cell.angle_alpha   90.00
_cell.angle_beta   90.00
_cell.angle_gamma   90.00
#
_symmetry.space_group_name_H-M   'P 1'
#
loop_
_entity.id
_entity.type
_entity.pdbx_description
1 polymer ?
#
loop_
_entity_poly.entity_id
_entity_poly.type
_entity_poly.pdbx_seq_one_letter_code
_entity_poly.pdbx_strand_id
1 'polypeptide(L)'
;MFRRKYRQSGIGKESNQRADKKRRELYPEKAKAHSAVNYAIATGRLVRPLICESCNKRRFVEAHHENYSKPLDVEWLCTKCHSEVCKKVRV
;
A
#
# COMPACT_ATOMS: atom_id res chain seq x y z
N MET A 1 -14.29 -19.82 8.88
CA MET A 1 -13.95 -19.34 10.25
C MET A 1 -12.56 -19.78 10.75
N PHE A 2 -12.04 -20.95 10.37
CA PHE A 2 -10.74 -21.47 10.83
C PHE A 2 -9.53 -20.58 10.50
N ARG A 3 -9.48 -20.00 9.29
CA ARG A 3 -8.37 -19.15 8.85
C ARG A 3 -8.19 -17.88 9.70
N ARG A 4 -9.30 -17.30 10.20
CA ARG A 4 -9.27 -16.12 11.08
C ARG A 4 -8.82 -16.49 12.49
N LYS A 5 -9.26 -17.65 13.02
CA LYS A 5 -8.80 -18.17 14.32
C LYS A 5 -7.30 -18.48 14.30
N TYR A 6 -6.80 -19.11 13.23
CA TYR A 6 -5.37 -19.34 13.02
C TYR A 6 -4.56 -18.04 12.97
N ARG A 7 -5.00 -17.03 12.21
CA ARG A 7 -4.30 -15.73 12.14
C ARG A 7 -4.17 -15.03 13.51
N GLN A 8 -5.11 -15.29 14.42
CA GLN A 8 -5.15 -14.69 15.76
C GLN A 8 -4.44 -15.53 16.83
N SER A 9 -4.07 -16.78 16.54
CA SER A 9 -3.30 -17.63 17.45
C SER A 9 -1.88 -17.09 17.61
N GLY A 10 -1.19 -17.47 18.69
CA GLY A 10 0.22 -17.09 18.90
C GLY A 10 1.10 -17.49 17.72
N ILE A 11 0.95 -18.73 17.24
CA ILE A 11 1.70 -19.27 16.09
C ILE A 11 1.41 -18.48 14.81
N GLY A 12 0.14 -18.17 14.53
CA GLY A 12 -0.23 -17.41 13.34
C GLY A 12 0.24 -15.95 13.38
N LYS A 13 0.26 -15.32 14.56
CA LYS A 13 0.83 -13.99 14.77
C LYS A 13 2.34 -13.99 14.55
N GLU A 14 3.06 -14.93 15.15
CA GLU A 14 4.52 -15.05 15.01
C GLU A 14 4.93 -15.29 13.56
N SER A 15 4.24 -16.20 12.86
CA SER A 15 4.47 -16.45 11.43
C SER A 15 4.28 -15.18 10.59
N ASN A 16 3.21 -14.42 10.84
CA ASN A 16 2.98 -13.15 10.15
C ASN A 16 4.05 -12.10 10.46
N GLN A 17 4.51 -12.02 11.72
CA GLN A 17 5.59 -11.11 12.12
C GLN A 17 6.89 -11.43 11.41
N ARG A 18 7.27 -12.72 11.32
CA ARG A 18 8.45 -13.16 10.57
C ARG A 18 8.34 -12.81 9.09
N ALA A 19 7.18 -13.05 8.48
CA ALA A 19 6.95 -12.72 7.08
C ALA A 19 6.99 -11.20 6.82
N ASP A 20 6.41 -10.39 7.71
CA ASP A 20 6.45 -8.94 7.64
C ASP A 20 7.89 -8.41 7.78
N LYS A 21 8.64 -8.91 8.77
CA LYS A 21 10.05 -8.56 8.97
C LYS A 21 10.86 -8.86 7.70
N LYS A 22 10.75 -10.09 7.18
CA LYS A 22 11.45 -10.49 5.94
C LYS A 22 11.08 -9.61 4.76
N ARG A 23 9.80 -9.23 4.59
CA ARG A 23 9.37 -8.32 3.51
C ARG A 23 9.98 -6.93 3.64
N ARG A 24 10.07 -6.38 4.85
CA ARG A 24 10.72 -5.08 5.11
C ARG A 24 12.22 -5.12 4.82
N GLU A 25 12.86 -6.26 5.12
CA GLU A 25 14.29 -6.47 4.82
C GLU A 25 14.55 -6.61 3.32
N LEU A 26 13.67 -7.31 2.59
CA LEU A 26 13.80 -7.52 1.14
C LEU A 26 13.45 -6.27 0.31
N TYR A 27 12.52 -5.44 0.77
CA TYR A 27 12.02 -4.27 0.04
C TYR A 27 11.99 -3.02 0.93
N PRO A 28 13.16 -2.55 1.40
CA PRO A 28 13.23 -1.42 2.33
C PRO A 28 12.73 -0.12 1.69
N GLU A 29 12.91 0.07 0.39
CA GLU A 29 12.41 1.23 -0.36
C GLU A 29 10.88 1.32 -0.33
N LYS A 30 10.18 0.19 -0.49
CA LYS A 30 8.71 0.14 -0.45
C LYS A 30 8.20 0.46 0.95
N ALA A 31 8.84 -0.11 1.97
CA ALA A 31 8.50 0.18 3.36
C ALA A 31 8.69 1.67 3.70
N LYS A 32 9.79 2.28 3.24
CA LYS A 32 10.05 3.72 3.40
C LYS A 32 9.01 4.55 2.67
N ALA A 33 8.69 4.23 1.42
CA ALA A 33 7.70 4.94 0.63
C ALA A 33 6.32 4.95 1.30
N HIS A 34 5.83 3.78 1.72
CA HIS A 34 4.57 3.70 2.45
C HIS A 34 4.60 4.48 3.78
N SER A 35 5.70 4.39 4.53
CA SER A 35 5.81 5.11 5.82
C SER A 35 5.82 6.62 5.62
N ALA A 36 6.52 7.12 4.60
CA ALA A 36 6.60 8.53 4.27
C ALA A 36 5.25 9.10 3.81
N VAL A 37 4.50 8.38 2.96
CA VAL A 37 3.13 8.77 2.59
C VAL A 37 2.24 8.86 3.82
N ASN A 38 2.23 7.82 4.66
CA ASN A 38 1.41 7.81 5.88
C ASN A 38 1.76 8.96 6.82
N TYR A 39 3.06 9.22 7.00
CA TYR A 39 3.53 10.35 7.80
C TYR A 39 3.11 11.69 7.20
N ALA A 40 3.22 11.86 5.88
CA ALA A 40 2.81 13.08 5.20
C ALA A 40 1.30 13.32 5.31
N ILE A 41 0.48 12.26 5.24
CA ILE A 41 -0.97 12.34 5.48
C ILE A 41 -1.26 12.73 6.93
N ALA A 42 -0.62 12.04 7.88
CA ALA A 42 -0.85 12.28 9.31
C ALA A 42 -0.43 13.70 9.74
N THR A 43 0.63 14.24 9.14
CA THR A 43 1.11 15.60 9.39
C THR A 43 0.41 16.67 8.54
N GLY A 44 -0.51 16.28 7.66
CA GLY A 44 -1.21 17.20 6.76
C GLY A 44 -0.37 17.75 5.60
N ARG A 45 0.88 17.29 5.43
CA ARG A 45 1.75 17.64 4.28
C ARG A 45 1.24 17.07 2.96
N LEU A 46 0.48 15.98 3.02
CA LEU A 46 -0.13 15.34 1.86
C LEU A 46 -1.61 15.11 2.15
N VAL A 47 -2.48 15.59 1.27
CA VAL A 47 -3.92 15.38 1.41
C VAL A 47 -4.33 14.23 0.51
N ARG A 48 -4.96 13.21 1.10
CA ARG A 48 -5.54 12.11 0.33
C ARG A 48 -6.81 12.60 -0.37
N PRO A 49 -6.86 12.61 -1.72
CA PRO A 49 -8.04 13.05 -2.44
C PRO A 49 -9.18 12.05 -2.25
N LEU A 50 -10.41 12.50 -2.50
CA LEU A 50 -11.59 11.65 -2.47
C LEU A 50 -11.94 11.06 -3.84
N ILE A 51 -11.22 11.50 -4.89
CA ILE A 51 -11.48 11.19 -6.29
C ILE A 51 -10.27 10.47 -6.86
N CYS A 52 -10.52 9.39 -7.60
CA CYS A 52 -9.48 8.65 -8.32
C CYS A 52 -8.98 9.45 -9.52
N GLU A 53 -7.67 9.63 -9.66
CA GLU A 53 -7.07 10.41 -10.76
C GLU A 53 -7.25 9.74 -12.13
N SER A 54 -7.33 8.40 -12.17
CA SER A 54 -7.51 7.67 -13.44
C SER A 54 -8.96 7.63 -13.93
N CYS A 55 -9.95 7.54 -13.04
CA CYS A 55 -11.35 7.33 -13.44
C CYS A 55 -12.32 8.43 -12.98
N ASN A 56 -11.82 9.45 -12.28
CA ASN A 56 -12.57 10.62 -11.79
C ASN A 56 -13.82 10.29 -10.94
N LYS A 57 -13.88 9.08 -10.37
CA LYS A 57 -14.97 8.66 -9.47
C LYS A 57 -14.59 8.88 -8.02
N ARG A 58 -15.54 9.39 -7.24
CA ARG A 58 -15.39 9.53 -5.78
C ARG A 58 -15.39 8.15 -5.12
N ARG A 59 -14.23 7.69 -4.65
CA ARG A 59 -14.00 6.33 -4.10
C ARG A 59 -12.83 6.36 -3.11
N PHE A 60 -12.66 5.27 -2.36
CA PHE A 60 -11.43 5.07 -1.59
C PHE A 60 -10.24 4.91 -2.55
N VAL A 61 -9.27 5.81 -2.47
CA VAL A 61 -8.09 5.87 -3.35
C VAL A 61 -6.83 5.47 -2.60
N GLU A 62 -6.04 4.57 -3.14
CA GLU A 62 -4.78 4.12 -2.57
C GLU A 62 -3.63 4.89 -3.23
N ALA A 63 -2.55 5.12 -2.50
CA ALA A 63 -1.34 5.70 -3.06
C ALA A 63 -0.64 4.63 -3.91
N HIS A 64 -0.63 4.85 -5.23
CA HIS A 64 0.12 4.07 -6.17
C HIS A 64 1.52 4.67 -6.33
N HIS A 65 2.54 3.83 -6.15
CA HIS A 65 3.94 4.20 -6.36
C HIS A 65 4.43 3.61 -7.67
N GLU A 66 4.59 4.43 -8.71
CA GLU A 66 5.31 4.01 -9.93
C GLU A 66 6.81 3.87 -9.65
N ASN A 67 7.37 4.79 -8.87
CA ASN A 67 8.77 4.78 -8.48
C ASN A 67 8.92 4.95 -6.95
N TYR A 68 9.26 3.85 -6.27
CA TYR A 68 9.46 3.84 -4.82
C TYR A 68 10.64 4.69 -4.32
N SER A 69 11.51 5.19 -5.21
CA SER A 69 12.57 6.15 -4.87
C SER A 69 12.03 7.56 -4.58
N LYS A 70 10.79 7.87 -5.01
CA LYS A 70 10.12 9.14 -4.76
C LYS A 70 8.91 8.91 -3.85
N PRO A 71 9.09 8.90 -2.52
CA PRO A 71 8.06 8.40 -1.61
C PRO A 71 6.76 9.22 -1.59
N LEU A 72 6.83 10.51 -1.89
CA LEU A 72 5.67 11.42 -1.88
C LEU A 72 5.07 11.66 -3.28
N ASP A 73 5.73 11.15 -4.32
CA ASP A 73 5.28 11.23 -5.70
C ASP A 73 4.40 10.01 -5.96
N VAL A 74 3.10 10.16 -5.67
CA VAL A 74 2.13 9.06 -5.71
C VAL A 74 0.91 9.46 -6.52
N GLU A 75 0.39 8.51 -7.28
CA GLU A 75 -0.89 8.64 -7.95
C GLU A 75 -1.99 8.08 -7.05
N TRP A 76 -3.09 8.80 -6.91
CA TRP A 76 -4.23 8.41 -6.11
C TRP A 76 -5.25 7.65 -6.93
N LEU A 77 -5.17 6.33 -6.85
CA LEU A 77 -5.98 5.43 -7.67
C LEU A 77 -6.95 4.63 -6.81
N CYS A 78 -8.20 4.50 -7.25
CA CYS A 78 -9.12 3.55 -6.59
C CYS A 78 -8.61 2.12 -6.77
N THR A 79 -8.95 1.20 -5.85
CA THR A 79 -8.47 -0.20 -5.87
C THR A 79 -8.64 -0.90 -7.22
N LYS A 80 -9.70 -0.57 -7.98
CA LYS A 80 -9.90 -1.08 -9.34
C LYS A 80 -8.80 -0.58 -10.29
N CYS A 81 -8.65 0.73 -10.43
CA CYS A 81 -7.63 1.35 -11.27
C CYS A 81 -6.22 0.95 -10.83
N HIS A 82 -5.97 0.90 -9.53
CA HIS A 82 -4.69 0.48 -8.95
C HIS A 82 -4.32 -0.95 -9.38
N SER A 83 -5.29 -1.87 -9.35
CA SER A 83 -5.09 -3.25 -9.82
C SER A 83 -4.88 -3.34 -11.33
N GLU A 84 -5.52 -2.47 -12.11
CA GLU A 84 -5.36 -2.42 -13.58
C GLU A 84 -3.96 -1.91 -13.97
N VAL A 85 -3.44 -0.90 -13.28
CA VAL A 85 -2.08 -0.39 -13.49
C VAL A 85 -1.04 -1.43 -13.13
N CYS A 86 -1.20 -2.14 -12.00
CA CYS A 86 -0.26 -3.21 -11.62
C CYS A 86 -0.29 -4.44 -12.56
N LYS A 87 -1.33 -4.61 -13.39
CA LYS A 87 -1.40 -5.69 -14.39
C LYS A 87 -0.67 -5.37 -15.70
N LYS A 88 -0.22 -4.13 -15.91
CA LYS A 88 0.39 -3.67 -17.18
C LYS A 88 1.78 -4.24 -17.50
N VAL A 89 2.27 -5.25 -16.79
CA VAL A 89 3.43 -6.05 -17.21
C VAL A 89 3.02 -7.51 -17.40
N ARG A 90 2.31 -7.75 -18.50
CA ARG A 90 2.26 -9.03 -19.20
C ARG A 90 2.18 -8.71 -20.70
N VAL A 91 3.28 -8.21 -21.24
CA VAL A 91 3.59 -8.38 -22.68
C VAL A 91 4.41 -9.65 -22.80
#